data_AF-A0A7S3F5K2-F1
#
_entry.id   AF-A0A7S3F5K2-F1
#
_cell.length_a   1.000
_cell.length_b   1.000
_cell.length_c   1.000
_cell.angle_alpha   90.00
_cell.angle_beta   90.00
_cell.angle_gamma   90.00
#
_symmetry.space_group_name_H-M   'P 1'
#
loop_
_entity.id
_entity.type
_entity.pdbx_description
1 polymer ?
#
loop_
_entity_poly.entity_id
_entity_poly.type
_entity_poly.pdbx_seq_one_letter_code
_entity_poly.pdbx_strand_id
1 'polypeptide(L)'
;SRVQSRGGIVRNVSGCWRVVSPNAQTMLAVSRAIGDRDLKDSTTLPLISSTPFVVSHALTPRDQFVILASDGIWDVMEDATAVKLVAEVLKRPIPQSAGQSGAAAAKLQAQAAAETLVRRAAQLGSLDNTTALVGYFVWE
;
A
#
# COMPACT_ATOMS: atom_id res chain seq x y z
N SER A 1 -15.60 -4.39 17.16
CA SER A 1 -15.13 -4.53 15.76
C SER A 1 -15.66 -5.83 15.15
N ARG A 2 -15.59 -6.04 13.83
CA ARG A 2 -15.96 -7.32 13.16
C ARG A 2 -15.25 -8.54 13.74
N VAL A 3 -13.98 -8.40 14.11
CA VAL A 3 -13.17 -9.49 14.69
C VAL A 3 -13.71 -9.87 16.08
N GLN A 4 -13.91 -8.86 16.95
CA GLN A 4 -14.40 -9.07 18.32
C GLN A 4 -15.82 -9.64 18.36
N SER A 5 -16.71 -9.23 17.44
CA SER A 5 -18.07 -9.79 17.36
C SER A 5 -18.10 -11.28 16.97
N ARG A 6 -16.99 -11.83 16.46
CA ARG A 6 -16.84 -13.25 16.12
C ARG A 6 -16.02 -14.02 17.16
N GLY A 7 -15.80 -13.43 18.35
CA GLY A 7 -15.02 -14.04 19.43
C GLY A 7 -13.50 -13.93 19.27
N GLY A 8 -13.02 -13.20 18.26
CA GLY A 8 -11.59 -12.96 18.07
C GLY A 8 -11.05 -11.86 18.99
N ILE A 9 -9.77 -11.95 19.32
CA ILE A 9 -9.08 -10.98 20.18
C ILE A 9 -8.23 -10.05 19.32
N VAL A 10 -8.22 -8.75 19.65
CA VAL A 10 -7.31 -7.77 19.07
C VAL A 10 -6.41 -7.25 20.18
N ARG A 11 -5.11 -7.52 20.11
CA ARG A 11 -4.14 -7.10 21.13
C ARG A 11 -2.84 -6.61 20.53
N ASN A 12 -2.18 -5.68 21.22
CA ASN A 12 -0.84 -5.24 20.86
C ASN A 12 0.19 -6.30 21.32
N VAL A 13 1.04 -6.76 20.41
CA VAL A 13 2.16 -7.67 20.69
C VAL A 13 3.42 -7.08 20.07
N SER A 14 4.35 -6.67 20.94
CA SER A 14 5.61 -6.04 20.58
C SER A 14 5.43 -4.83 19.66
N GLY A 15 4.46 -3.97 19.95
CA GLY A 15 4.17 -2.76 19.17
C GLY A 15 3.21 -2.97 18.00
N CYS A 16 2.96 -4.21 17.56
CA CYS A 16 2.07 -4.51 16.44
C CYS A 16 0.71 -5.01 16.91
N TRP A 17 -0.37 -4.42 16.41
CA TRP A 17 -1.73 -4.89 16.68
C TRP A 17 -2.04 -6.15 15.89
N ARG A 18 -2.47 -7.20 16.60
CA ARG A 18 -2.70 -8.52 16.00
C ARG A 18 -4.09 -9.05 16.28
N VAL A 19 -4.68 -9.67 15.27
CA VAL A 19 -5.82 -10.57 15.40
C VAL A 19 -5.32 -11.91 15.93
N VAL A 20 -5.93 -12.36 17.02
CA VAL A 20 -5.55 -13.60 17.72
C VAL A 20 -6.77 -14.50 17.78
N SER A 21 -6.60 -15.73 17.31
CA SER A 21 -7.60 -16.77 17.53
C SER A 21 -7.49 -17.29 18.96
N PRO A 22 -8.60 -17.46 19.69
CA PRO A 22 -8.58 -18.10 21.00
C PRO A 22 -8.10 -19.55 20.94
N ASN A 23 -8.31 -20.23 19.80
CA ASN A 23 -8.12 -21.67 19.64
C ASN A 23 -6.94 -22.03 18.72
N ALA A 24 -6.46 -21.09 17.91
CA ALA A 24 -5.29 -21.28 17.07
C ALA A 24 -4.09 -20.51 17.62
N GLN A 25 -2.89 -21.09 17.52
CA GLN A 25 -1.64 -20.42 17.89
C GLN A 25 -1.22 -19.31 16.89
N THR A 26 -2.02 -19.07 15.86
CA THR A 26 -1.73 -18.12 14.78
C THR A 26 -2.19 -16.70 15.13
N MET A 27 -1.34 -15.73 14.81
CA MET A 27 -1.59 -14.30 15.02
C MET A 27 -1.25 -13.50 13.76
N LEU A 28 -2.18 -12.68 13.29
CA LEU A 28 -1.97 -11.87 12.07
C LEU A 28 -2.05 -10.38 12.36
N ALA A 29 -1.21 -9.59 11.70
CA ALA A 29 -1.21 -8.12 11.77
C ALA A 29 -2.34 -7.48 10.95
N VAL A 30 -3.15 -8.29 10.25
CA VAL A 30 -4.26 -7.85 9.41
C VAL A 30 -5.56 -8.55 9.79
N SER A 31 -6.68 -7.91 9.49
CA SER A 31 -8.02 -8.51 9.67
C SER A 31 -8.61 -9.07 8.37
N ARG A 32 -7.96 -8.80 7.24
CA ARG A 32 -8.36 -9.27 5.91
C ARG A 32 -7.11 -9.72 5.16
N ALA A 33 -7.18 -10.87 4.50
CA ALA A 33 -6.07 -11.44 3.75
C ALA A 33 -6.59 -12.45 2.72
N ILE A 34 -5.81 -12.69 1.66
CA ILE A 34 -5.93 -13.88 0.82
C ILE A 34 -5.11 -15.00 1.48
N GLY A 35 -5.53 -16.26 1.41
CA GLY A 35 -4.86 -17.35 2.15
C GLY A 35 -5.43 -17.56 3.56
N ASP A 36 -4.59 -17.80 4.57
CA ASP A 36 -4.96 -17.95 6.00
C ASP A 36 -6.22 -18.77 6.25
N ARG A 37 -6.33 -19.92 5.57
CA ARG A 37 -7.55 -20.75 5.53
C ARG A 37 -8.05 -21.10 6.93
N ASP A 38 -7.13 -21.44 7.82
CA ASP A 38 -7.42 -21.87 9.18
C ASP A 38 -8.02 -20.75 10.06
N LEU A 39 -8.03 -19.50 9.60
CA LEU A 39 -8.66 -18.36 10.30
C LEU A 39 -9.93 -17.87 9.58
N LYS A 40 -10.40 -18.62 8.58
CA LYS A 40 -11.60 -18.33 7.78
C LYS A 40 -12.68 -19.39 7.93
N ASP A 41 -12.32 -20.58 8.42
CA ASP A 41 -13.27 -21.65 8.66
C ASP A 41 -14.14 -21.35 9.90
N SER A 42 -15.38 -21.83 9.82
CA SER A 42 -16.32 -21.92 10.93
C SER A 42 -15.81 -22.75 12.11
N THR A 43 -14.96 -23.75 11.86
CA THR A 43 -14.40 -24.65 12.90
C THR A 43 -13.44 -23.94 13.86
N THR A 44 -12.83 -22.84 13.43
CA THR A 44 -11.78 -22.09 14.17
C THR A 44 -12.13 -20.62 14.42
N LEU A 45 -13.40 -20.25 14.18
CA LEU A 45 -13.94 -18.89 14.10
C LEU A 45 -13.43 -18.13 12.86
N PRO A 46 -14.32 -17.57 12.01
CA PRO A 46 -13.93 -16.88 10.79
C PRO A 46 -13.46 -15.45 11.09
N LEU A 47 -12.28 -15.29 11.68
CA LEU A 47 -11.75 -14.00 12.13
C LEU A 47 -11.20 -13.15 10.98
N ILE A 48 -10.63 -13.79 9.98
CA ILE A 48 -10.06 -13.14 8.79
C ILE A 48 -11.08 -13.17 7.65
N SER A 49 -11.16 -12.08 6.90
CA SER A 49 -12.01 -12.02 5.70
C SER A 49 -11.17 -12.01 4.43
N SER A 50 -11.54 -12.80 3.42
CA SER A 50 -11.03 -12.65 2.05
C SER A 50 -11.83 -11.65 1.22
N THR A 51 -12.95 -11.14 1.74
CA THR A 51 -13.78 -10.16 1.03
C THR A 51 -13.08 -8.80 1.06
N PRO A 52 -12.77 -8.19 -0.11
CA PRO A 52 -12.12 -6.89 -0.16
C PRO A 52 -13.05 -5.77 0.33
N PHE A 53 -12.47 -4.60 0.59
CA PHE A 53 -13.23 -3.36 0.65
C PHE A 53 -13.13 -2.71 -0.74
N VAL A 54 -14.27 -2.39 -1.34
CA VAL A 54 -14.35 -1.91 -2.73
C VAL A 54 -14.91 -0.51 -2.74
N VAL A 55 -14.17 0.40 -3.38
CA VAL A 55 -14.58 1.78 -3.64
C VAL A 55 -14.31 2.08 -5.10
N SER A 56 -15.22 2.81 -5.74
CA SER A 56 -15.05 3.33 -7.10
C SER A 56 -14.83 4.83 -7.04
N HIS A 57 -13.86 5.32 -7.81
CA HIS A 57 -13.59 6.75 -7.94
C HIS A 57 -13.54 7.11 -9.43
N ALA A 58 -14.33 8.11 -9.83
CA ALA A 58 -14.32 8.63 -11.19
C ALA A 58 -13.16 9.62 -11.34
N LEU A 59 -12.17 9.27 -12.16
CA LEU A 59 -11.01 10.12 -12.40
C LEU A 59 -11.43 11.40 -13.15
N THR A 60 -10.77 12.50 -12.82
CA THR A 60 -10.93 13.80 -13.44
C THR A 60 -9.57 14.37 -13.83
N PRO A 61 -9.48 15.36 -14.73
CA PRO A 61 -8.21 16.02 -15.08
C PRO A 61 -7.44 16.64 -13.89
N ARG A 62 -8.05 16.74 -12.70
CA ARG A 62 -7.37 17.17 -11.47
C ARG A 62 -6.55 16.05 -10.83
N ASP A 63 -6.87 14.80 -11.14
CA ASP A 63 -6.18 13.62 -10.64
C ASP A 63 -4.95 13.36 -11.49
N GLN A 64 -3.78 13.63 -10.93
CA GLN A 64 -2.52 13.54 -11.66
C GLN A 64 -1.93 12.14 -11.60
N PHE A 65 -2.03 11.47 -10.46
CA PHE A 65 -1.46 10.14 -10.26
C PHE A 65 -2.15 9.39 -9.13
N VAL A 66 -1.87 8.10 -9.02
CA VAL A 66 -2.21 7.24 -7.90
C VAL A 66 -0.96 6.55 -7.36
N ILE A 67 -0.86 6.44 -6.03
CA ILE A 67 0.19 5.67 -5.35
C ILE A 67 -0.45 4.43 -4.75
N LEU A 68 0.09 3.26 -5.07
CA LEU A 68 -0.20 1.99 -4.39
C LEU A 68 1.09 1.51 -3.75
N ALA A 69 1.08 1.18 -2.46
CA ALA A 69 2.28 0.70 -1.78
C ALA A 69 1.97 -0.22 -0.60
N SER A 70 2.95 -1.03 -0.20
CA SER A 70 2.92 -1.82 1.03
C SER A 70 3.02 -0.93 2.27
N ASP A 71 2.60 -1.46 3.42
CA ASP A 71 2.75 -0.87 4.76
C ASP A 71 4.17 -0.44 5.08
N GLY A 72 5.20 -1.16 4.59
CA GLY A 72 6.59 -0.72 4.74
C GLY A 72 6.89 0.70 4.24
N ILE A 73 6.09 1.28 3.32
CA ILE A 73 6.16 2.70 2.95
C ILE A 73 5.42 3.57 3.98
N TRP A 74 4.17 3.23 4.27
CA TRP A 74 3.23 4.04 5.04
C TRP A 74 3.54 4.07 6.55
N ASP A 75 4.21 3.04 7.06
CA ASP A 75 4.63 2.96 8.46
C ASP A 75 5.65 4.05 8.84
N VAL A 76 6.40 4.57 7.86
CA VAL A 76 7.46 5.55 8.08
C VAL A 76 7.26 6.85 7.32
N MET A 77 6.25 6.95 6.45
CA MET A 77 6.02 8.11 5.58
C MET A 77 4.55 8.50 5.55
N GLU A 78 4.27 9.76 5.87
CA GLU A 78 2.93 10.32 5.75
C GLU A 78 2.48 10.45 4.30
N ASP A 79 1.17 10.26 4.06
CA ASP A 79 0.53 10.39 2.74
C ASP A 79 0.90 11.69 2.03
N ALA A 80 0.82 12.82 2.74
CA ALA A 80 1.13 14.14 2.18
C ALA A 80 2.59 14.25 1.73
N THR A 81 3.51 13.63 2.46
CA THR A 81 4.94 13.58 2.10
C THR A 81 5.15 12.74 0.85
N ALA A 82 4.51 11.57 0.77
CA ALA A 82 4.58 10.70 -0.40
C ALA A 82 4.03 11.40 -1.66
N VAL A 83 2.86 12.03 -1.55
CA VAL A 83 2.23 12.82 -2.64
C VAL A 83 3.16 13.93 -3.11
N LYS A 84 3.76 14.70 -2.18
CA LYS A 84 4.70 15.77 -2.52
C LYS A 84 5.91 15.24 -3.28
N LEU A 85 6.53 14.15 -2.81
CA LEU A 85 7.70 13.55 -3.45
C LEU A 85 7.38 13.08 -4.87
N VAL A 86 6.26 12.39 -5.07
CA VAL A 86 5.83 11.93 -6.40
C VAL A 86 5.57 13.13 -7.32
N ALA A 87 4.83 14.14 -6.85
CA ALA A 87 4.55 15.34 -7.64
C ALA A 87 5.82 16.10 -8.04
N GLU A 88 6.82 16.19 -7.16
CA GLU A 88 8.12 16.80 -7.45
C GLU A 88 8.90 16.01 -8.51
N VAL A 89 8.87 14.68 -8.47
CA VAL A 89 9.56 13.84 -9.46
C VAL A 89 8.88 13.94 -10.83
N LEU A 90 7.54 13.87 -10.88
CA LEU A 90 6.77 13.95 -12.13
C LEU A 90 6.90 15.31 -12.84
N LYS A 91 7.20 16.39 -12.11
CA LYS A 91 7.46 17.73 -12.67
C LYS A 91 8.86 17.90 -13.27
N ARG A 92 9.78 16.96 -13.04
CA ARG A 92 11.17 17.09 -13.53
C ARG A 92 11.22 16.90 -15.05
N PRO A 93 11.96 17.76 -15.78
CA PRO A 93 12.20 17.56 -17.21
C PRO A 93 12.90 16.23 -17.46
N ILE A 94 12.46 15.50 -18.48
CA ILE A 94 13.18 14.31 -18.95
C ILE A 94 14.36 14.81 -19.78
N PRO A 95 15.60 14.33 -19.54
CA PRO A 95 16.74 14.69 -20.36
C PRO A 95 16.44 14.42 -21.85
N GLN A 96 16.56 15.46 -22.68
CA GLN A 96 16.27 15.42 -24.12
C GLN A 96 17.16 14.45 -24.91
N SER A 97 18.16 13.83 -24.26
CA SER A 97 19.03 12.78 -24.81
C SER A 97 18.34 11.42 -24.95
N ALA A 98 17.18 11.21 -24.33
CA ALA A 98 16.30 10.11 -24.67
C ALA A 98 15.26 10.63 -25.66
N GLY A 99 15.36 10.26 -26.94
CA GLY A 99 14.38 10.58 -27.99
C GLY A 99 12.99 9.93 -27.78
N GLN A 100 12.53 9.85 -26.55
CA GLN A 100 11.32 9.19 -26.08
C GLN A 100 10.29 10.26 -25.73
N SER A 101 9.44 10.64 -26.69
CA SER A 101 8.30 11.51 -26.44
C SER A 101 7.06 10.70 -26.04
N GLY A 102 6.14 11.33 -25.29
CA GLY A 102 4.84 10.74 -24.94
C GLY A 102 4.89 9.70 -23.82
N ALA A 103 4.15 8.60 -24.00
CA ALA A 103 3.87 7.62 -22.94
C ALA A 103 5.12 6.93 -22.34
N ALA A 104 6.18 6.72 -23.14
CA ALA A 104 7.44 6.13 -22.65
C ALA A 104 8.14 7.04 -21.63
N ALA A 105 8.15 8.34 -21.92
CA ALA A 105 8.66 9.38 -21.04
C ALA A 105 7.87 9.43 -19.72
N ALA A 106 6.54 9.41 -19.80
CA ALA A 106 5.65 9.37 -18.65
C ALA A 106 5.88 8.13 -17.77
N LYS A 107 6.09 6.97 -18.39
CA LYS A 107 6.42 5.72 -17.69
C LYS A 107 7.74 5.81 -16.93
N LEU A 108 8.77 6.40 -17.54
CA LEU A 108 10.08 6.58 -16.90
C LEU A 108 9.98 7.50 -15.67
N GLN A 109 9.22 8.59 -15.76
CA GLN A 109 8.97 9.48 -14.62
C GLN A 109 8.20 8.78 -13.51
N ALA A 110 7.16 8.00 -13.85
CA ALA A 110 6.39 7.21 -12.88
C ALA A 110 7.27 6.17 -12.16
N GLN A 111 8.15 5.49 -12.91
CA GLN A 111 9.12 4.56 -12.33
C GLN A 111 10.08 5.28 -11.38
N ALA A 112 10.65 6.41 -11.79
CA ALA A 112 11.54 7.21 -10.94
C ALA A 112 10.83 7.70 -9.67
N ALA A 113 9.53 8.00 -9.75
CA ALA A 113 8.72 8.39 -8.60
C ALA A 113 8.53 7.22 -7.62
N ALA A 114 8.20 6.03 -8.12
CA ALA A 114 8.08 4.82 -7.31
C ALA A 114 9.41 4.46 -6.61
N GLU A 115 10.53 4.50 -7.34
CA GLU A 115 11.88 4.27 -6.77
C GLU A 115 12.24 5.30 -5.71
N THR A 116 11.77 6.54 -5.85
CA THR A 116 11.97 7.60 -4.85
C THR A 116 11.20 7.31 -3.57
N LEU A 117 9.98 6.80 -3.64
CA LEU A 117 9.21 6.38 -2.46
C LEU A 117 9.92 5.26 -1.69
N VAL A 118 10.35 4.21 -2.40
CA VAL A 118 11.07 3.06 -1.80
C VAL A 118 12.36 3.51 -1.13
N ARG A 119 13.19 4.31 -1.83
CA ARG A 119 14.44 4.83 -1.26
C ARG A 119 14.17 5.73 -0.05
N ARG A 120 13.13 6.55 -0.09
CA ARG A 120 12.80 7.44 1.02
C ARG A 120 12.33 6.65 2.25
N ALA A 121 11.53 5.61 2.08
CA ALA A 121 11.13 4.75 3.19
C ALA A 121 12.33 4.06 3.85
N ALA A 122 13.29 3.58 3.05
CA ALA A 122 14.54 3.03 3.59
C ALA A 122 15.35 4.08 4.38
N GLN A 123 15.45 5.32 3.90
CA GLN A 123 16.11 6.42 4.62
C GLN A 123 15.42 6.80 5.93
N LEU A 124 14.10 6.62 6.01
CA LEU A 124 13.31 6.84 7.21
C LEU A 124 13.36 5.64 8.17
N GLY A 125 14.10 4.59 7.81
CA GLY A 125 14.33 3.44 8.69
C GLY A 125 13.25 2.37 8.61
N SER A 126 12.54 2.23 7.48
CA SER A 126 11.62 1.11 7.29
C SER A 126 12.34 -0.23 7.47
N LEU A 127 11.76 -1.09 8.29
CA LEU A 127 12.26 -2.44 8.59
C LEU A 127 11.51 -3.54 7.85
N ASP A 128 10.54 -3.16 7.00
CA ASP A 128 9.71 -4.09 6.24
C ASP A 128 10.06 -4.08 4.74
N ASN A 129 9.47 -5.00 3.99
CA ASN A 129 9.49 -5.01 2.55
C ASN A 129 8.75 -3.78 2.02
N THR A 130 9.46 -3.01 1.19
CA THR A 130 8.95 -1.77 0.60
C THR A 130 8.68 -1.98 -0.88
N THR A 131 7.41 -1.88 -1.28
CA THR A 131 6.99 -1.95 -2.68
C THR A 131 6.08 -0.77 -2.97
N ALA A 132 6.31 -0.08 -4.09
CA ALA A 132 5.47 1.02 -4.54
C ALA A 132 5.20 0.92 -6.05
N LEU A 133 3.99 1.31 -6.44
CA LEU A 133 3.54 1.51 -7.81
C LEU A 133 2.97 2.93 -7.91
N VAL A 134 3.44 3.68 -8.91
CA VAL A 134 2.91 5.00 -9.25
C VAL A 134 2.25 4.90 -10.62
N GLY A 135 0.93 5.11 -10.66
CA GLY A 135 0.18 5.26 -11.90
C GLY A 135 0.09 6.74 -12.25
N TYR A 136 0.64 7.15 -13.39
CA TYR A 136 0.61 8.54 -13.85
C TYR A 136 -0.46 8.70 -14.93
N PHE A 137 -1.43 9.60 -14.71
CA PHE A 137 -2.53 9.84 -15.63
C PHE A 137 -2.16 10.89 -16.66
N VAL A 138 -2.35 10.55 -17.94
CA VAL A 138 -2.21 11.48 -19.05
C VAL A 138 -3.62 11.81 -19.53
N TRP A 139 -3.94 13.11 -19.54
CA TRP A 139 -5.22 13.63 -19.97
C TRP A 139 -5.05 14.25 -21.36
N GLU A 140 -5.99 13.95 -22.26
CA GLU A 140 -6.08 14.54 -23.61
C GLU A 140 -6.86 15.86 -23.62
#